data_AF-A0A955FE43-F1
#
_entry.id   AF-A0A955FE43-F1
#
_cell.length_a   1.000
_cell.length_b   1.000
_cell.length_c   1.000
_cell.angle_alpha   90.00
_cell.angle_beta   90.00
_cell.angle_gamma   90.00
#
_symmetry.space_group_name_H-M   'P 1'
#
loop_
_entity.id
_entity.type
_entity.pdbx_description
1 polymer ?
#
loop_
_entity_poly.entity_id
_entity_poly.type
_entity_poly.pdbx_seq_one_letter_code
_entity_poly.pdbx_strand_id
1 'polypeptide(L)' 'RISMNQRWLWGGYLRAVKKSGYRLTPYTLNNPRKVRRWRPYLYGIITDRPDLFERKKRA' A
#
# COMPACT_ATOMS: atom_id res chain seq x y z
N ARG A 1 5.88 7.38 11.18
CA ARG A 1 5.58 6.54 9.99
C ARG A 1 5.32 5.13 10.51
N ILE A 2 4.29 4.46 10.02
CA ILE A 2 3.88 3.12 10.49
C ILE A 2 4.13 2.14 9.36
N SER A 3 4.89 1.07 9.65
CA SER A 3 5.08 -0.05 8.74
C SER A 3 4.47 -1.29 9.38
N MET A 4 3.62 -2.00 8.65
CA MET A 4 2.90 -3.16 9.19
C MET A 4 2.67 -4.24 8.15
N ASN A 5 2.49 -5.47 8.62
CA ASN A 5 2.14 -6.58 7.74
C ASN A 5 0.73 -6.38 7.16
N GLN A 6 0.57 -6.48 5.83
CA GLN A 6 -0.71 -6.27 5.13
C GLN A 6 -1.86 -7.15 5.62
N ARG A 7 -1.59 -8.29 6.27
CA ARG A 7 -2.61 -9.19 6.83
C ARG A 7 -3.38 -8.56 8.00
N TRP A 8 -2.79 -7.58 8.67
CA TRP A 8 -3.40 -6.85 9.78
C TRP A 8 -4.16 -5.61 9.33
N LEU A 9 -4.26 -5.38 8.02
CA LEU A 9 -4.86 -4.18 7.48
C LEU A 9 -6.22 -4.52 6.86
N TRP A 10 -7.24 -3.79 7.30
CA TRP A 10 -8.58 -3.80 6.71
C TRP A 10 -9.04 -2.36 6.46
N GLY A 11 -10.12 -2.19 5.69
CA GLY A 11 -10.55 -0.87 5.23
C GLY A 11 -10.93 0.13 6.34
N GLY A 12 -11.30 -0.34 7.52
CA GLY A 12 -11.56 0.51 8.69
C GLY A 12 -10.26 1.08 9.27
N TYR A 13 -9.28 0.22 9.51
CA TYR A 13 -7.98 0.61 10.01
C TYR A 13 -7.28 1.63 9.10
N LEU A 14 -7.26 1.38 7.79
CA LEU A 14 -6.66 2.30 6.81
C LEU A 14 -7.25 3.72 6.88
N ARG A 15 -8.57 3.81 7.03
CA ARG A 15 -9.28 5.09 7.16
C ARG A 15 -8.94 5.80 8.47
N ALA A 16 -8.90 5.06 9.58
CA ALA A 16 -8.54 5.61 10.88
C ALA A 16 -7.10 6.18 10.87
N VAL A 17 -6.12 5.41 10.37
CA VAL A 17 -4.73 5.84 10.29
C VAL A 17 -4.55 7.08 9.42
N LYS A 18 -5.23 7.13 8.27
CA LYS A 18 -5.23 8.30 7.39
C LYS A 18 -5.83 9.53 8.08
N LYS A 19 -6.95 9.37 8.80
CA LYS A 19 -7.61 10.46 9.55
C LYS A 19 -6.71 11.00 10.67
N SER A 20 -5.96 10.12 11.34
CA SER A 20 -4.99 10.49 12.37
C SER A 20 -3.71 11.15 11.83
N GLY A 21 -3.56 11.29 10.50
CA GLY A 21 -2.40 11.95 9.89
C GLY A 21 -1.13 11.09 9.80
N TYR A 22 -1.20 9.81 10.14
CA TYR A 22 -0.04 8.93 10.07
C TYR A 22 0.27 8.50 8.63
N ARG A 23 1.55 8.36 8.33
CA ARG A 23 2.05 7.80 7.06
C ARG A 23 2.17 6.29 7.18
N LEU A 24 1.27 5.54 6.52
CA LEU A 24 1.25 4.08 6.51
C LEU A 24 2.00 3.48 5.31
N THR A 25 2.83 2.47 5.55
CA THR A 25 3.59 1.73 4.53
C THR A 25 3.49 0.21 4.77
N PRO A 26 2.52 -0.50 4.16
CA PRO A 26 2.37 -1.94 4.34
C PRO A 26 3.49 -2.76 3.69
N TYR A 27 3.83 -3.89 4.32
CA TYR A 27 4.70 -4.93 3.78
C TYR A 27 4.08 -6.33 3.90
N THR A 28 4.39 -7.30 3.05
CA THR A 28 4.76 -7.15 1.65
C THR A 28 3.48 -7.13 0.81
N LEU A 29 3.27 -6.11 -0.03
CA LEU A 29 2.02 -5.92 -0.79
C LEU A 29 2.20 -6.20 -2.29
N ASN A 30 2.14 -7.48 -2.68
CA ASN A 30 2.40 -7.94 -4.05
C ASN A 30 1.16 -7.96 -4.98
N ASN A 31 0.00 -7.45 -4.56
CA ASN A 31 -1.24 -7.49 -5.37
C ASN A 31 -1.62 -6.10 -5.89
N PRO A 32 -1.45 -5.81 -7.20
CA PRO A 32 -1.73 -4.49 -7.78
C PRO A 32 -3.18 -4.02 -7.62
N ARG A 33 -4.16 -4.94 -7.68
CA ARG A 33 -5.58 -4.59 -7.49
C ARG A 33 -5.83 -4.10 -6.06
N LYS A 34 -5.21 -4.75 -5.08
CA LYS A 34 -5.28 -4.34 -3.67
C LYS A 34 -4.58 -3.00 -3.45
N VAL A 35 -3.39 -2.81 -4.03
CA VAL A 35 -2.68 -1.51 -4.00
C VAL A 35 -3.54 -0.40 -4.58
N ARG A 36 -4.16 -0.61 -5.75
CA ARG A 36 -5.03 0.39 -6.37
C ARG A 36 -6.20 0.79 -5.46
N ARG A 37 -6.81 -0.18 -4.79
CA ARG A 37 -7.89 0.08 -3.82
C ARG A 37 -7.42 0.85 -2.60
N TRP A 38 -6.21 0.56 -2.11
CA TRP A 38 -5.68 1.15 -0.87
C TRP A 38 -4.88 2.44 -1.10
N ARG A 39 -4.51 2.76 -2.35
CA ARG A 39 -3.68 3.90 -2.75
C ARG A 39 -4.04 5.24 -2.08
N PRO A 40 -5.32 5.62 -1.89
CA PRO A 40 -5.66 6.89 -1.21
C PRO A 40 -5.23 6.96 0.26
N TYR A 41 -5.08 5.80 0.91
CA TYR A 41 -4.79 5.69 2.34
C TYR A 41 -3.31 5.41 2.64
N LEU A 42 -2.53 5.04 1.63
CA LEU A 42 -1.14 4.62 1.81
C LEU A 42 -0.18 5.74 1.44
N TYR A 43 0.92 5.84 2.18
CA TYR A 43 2.05 6.71 1.82
C TYR A 43 2.96 6.03 0.78
N GLY A 44 3.11 4.71 0.88
CA GLY A 44 3.90 3.89 -0.04
C GLY A 44 3.64 2.41 0.25
N ILE A 45 4.29 1.52 -0.51
CA ILE A 45 4.20 0.07 -0.32
C ILE A 45 5.60 -0.51 -0.29
N ILE A 46 5.77 -1.60 0.44
CA ILE A 46 6.96 -2.45 0.35
C ILE A 46 6.52 -3.71 -0.40
N THR A 47 7.22 -4.02 -1.50
CA THR A 47 6.89 -5.12 -2.40
C THR A 47 8.16 -5.88 -2.76
N ASP A 48 8.07 -7.20 -2.81
CA ASP A 48 9.15 -8.06 -3.33
C ASP A 48 9.06 -8.18 -4.86
N ARG A 49 7.97 -7.65 -5.43
CA ARG A 49 7.63 -7.69 -6.85
C ARG A 49 7.45 -6.27 -7.40
N PRO A 50 8.55 -5.50 -7.58
CA PRO A 50 8.48 -4.16 -8.18
C PRO A 50 8.01 -4.22 -9.65
N ASP A 51 8.29 -5.33 -10.35
CA ASP A 51 7.89 -5.62 -11.72
C ASP A 51 6.38 -5.47 -11.98
N LEU A 52 5.55 -5.74 -10.97
CA LEU A 52 4.10 -5.64 -11.08
C LEU A 52 3.59 -4.17 -11.10
N PHE A 53 4.44 -3.21 -10.76
CA PHE A 53 4.12 -1.79 -10.63
C PHE A 53 4.84 -0.91 -11.65
N GLU A 54 5.87 -1.44 -12.31
CA GLU A 54 6.56 -0.75 -13.38
C GLU A 54 5.66 -0.65 -14.62
N ARG A 55 5.37 0.58 -15.04
CA ARG A 55 4.67 0.83 -16.29
C ARG A 55 5.65 0.51 -17.42
N LYS A 56 5.35 -0.49 -18.26
CA LYS A 56 6.15 -0.77 -19.47
C LYS A 56 6.43 0.54 -20.19
N LYS A 57 7.69 0.97 -20.23
CA LYS A 57 8.15 2.00 -21.17
C LYS A 57 7.90 1.39 -22.55
N ARG A 58 6.85 1.83 -23.24
CA ARG A 58 6.74 1.54 -24.67
C ARG A 58 7.87 2.33 -25.33
N ALA A 59 8.76 1.59 -26.00
CA ALA A 59 9.76 2.15 -26.90
C ALA A 59 9.06 2.89 -28.05
#